data_AF-A0A1I7CVH0-F1
#
_entry.id   AF-A0A1I7CVH0-F1
#
_cell.length_a   1.000
_cell.length_b   1.000
_cell.length_c   1.000
_cell.angle_alpha   90.00
_cell.angle_beta   90.00
_cell.angle_gamma   90.00
#
_symmetry.space_group_name_H-M   'P 1'
#
loop_
_entity.id
_entity.type
_entity.pdbx_description
1 polymer ?
#
loop_
_entity_poly.entity_id
_entity_poly.type
_entity_poly.pdbx_seq_one_letter_code
_entity_poly.pdbx_strand_id
1 'polypeptide(L)'
;MRSPAAGPARWAAAASVTYVLAWAVGLLAAPAVPAGASPVEVHEQLADHRLGALIQSLLVHGTAGAALAVLAVSLVLLAAHRLGGRGPVLAAGVAAAVLSWVQVALFVVLLAGIDGDDPDRTSALRAAIDGVDGVKLVTLAVFAVAATIGAHRARLCPRWLVVAAWALAPLLLAGATSFVVPSPLLTATLYVGLPLLLLVVGGTGIAASRRSRCRPDGSGGQA
;
A
#
# COMPACT_ATOMS: atom_id res chain seq x y z
N MET A 1 -22.12 -15.26 -22.18
CA MET A 1 -21.93 -15.37 -20.70
C MET A 1 -20.55 -14.84 -20.36
N ARG A 2 -20.40 -13.91 -19.40
CA ARG A 2 -19.07 -13.39 -19.02
C ARG A 2 -18.31 -14.45 -18.24
N SER A 3 -17.05 -14.74 -18.61
CA SER A 3 -16.20 -15.65 -17.84
C SER A 3 -16.11 -15.23 -16.36
N PRO A 4 -16.33 -16.13 -15.39
CA PRO A 4 -16.34 -15.78 -13.96
C PRO A 4 -15.02 -15.16 -13.46
N ALA A 5 -13.91 -15.39 -14.16
CA ALA A 5 -12.60 -14.80 -13.86
C ALA A 5 -12.41 -13.34 -14.35
N ALA A 6 -13.30 -12.81 -15.19
CA ALA A 6 -13.18 -11.46 -15.73
C ALA A 6 -13.45 -10.38 -14.69
N GLY A 7 -14.29 -10.66 -13.68
CA GLY A 7 -14.58 -9.74 -12.58
C GLY A 7 -13.35 -9.46 -11.71
N PRO A 8 -12.76 -10.48 -11.05
CA PRO A 8 -11.59 -10.30 -10.19
C PRO A 8 -10.39 -9.66 -10.90
N ALA A 9 -10.15 -9.97 -12.18
CA ALA A 9 -9.07 -9.34 -12.95
C ALA A 9 -9.27 -7.84 -13.16
N ARG A 10 -10.51 -7.41 -13.45
CA ARG A 10 -10.86 -5.99 -13.59
C ARG A 10 -10.73 -5.24 -12.27
N TRP A 11 -11.19 -5.85 -11.17
CA TRP A 11 -11.07 -5.26 -9.84
C TRP A 11 -9.61 -5.13 -9.38
N ALA A 12 -8.77 -6.14 -9.63
CA ALA A 12 -7.34 -6.04 -9.37
C ALA A 12 -6.69 -4.88 -10.16
N ALA A 13 -7.04 -4.73 -11.44
CA ALA A 13 -6.54 -3.66 -12.28
C ALA A 13 -6.96 -2.26 -11.78
N ALA A 14 -8.25 -2.08 -11.50
CA ALA A 14 -8.80 -0.84 -11.00
C ALA A 14 -8.17 -0.48 -9.64
N ALA A 15 -8.08 -1.44 -8.72
CA ALA A 15 -7.44 -1.27 -7.43
C ALA A 15 -5.97 -0.85 -7.55
N SER A 16 -5.17 -1.51 -8.40
CA SER A 16 -3.78 -1.12 -8.63
C SER A 16 -3.64 0.30 -9.17
N VAL A 17 -4.50 0.71 -10.11
CA VAL A 17 -4.51 2.08 -10.66
C VAL A 17 -4.88 3.09 -9.57
N THR A 18 -5.96 2.83 -8.82
CA THR A 18 -6.40 3.69 -7.72
C THR A 18 -5.31 3.83 -6.67
N TYR A 19 -4.64 2.75 -6.29
CA TYR A 19 -3.52 2.78 -5.34
C TYR A 19 -2.40 3.71 -5.81
N VAL A 20 -1.97 3.58 -7.06
CA VAL A 20 -0.87 4.38 -7.62
C VAL A 20 -1.26 5.85 -7.73
N LEU A 21 -2.46 6.15 -8.22
CA LEU A 21 -2.96 7.53 -8.33
C LEU A 21 -3.14 8.18 -6.97
N ALA A 22 -3.65 7.45 -5.97
CA ALA A 22 -3.83 7.97 -4.62
C ALA A 22 -2.49 8.38 -4.00
N TRP A 23 -1.43 7.58 -4.18
CA TRP A 23 -0.08 7.96 -3.76
C TRP A 23 0.47 9.15 -4.56
N ALA A 24 0.39 9.10 -5.89
CA ALA A 24 0.94 10.15 -6.74
C ALA A 24 0.31 11.53 -6.46
N VAL A 25 -1.02 11.58 -6.32
CA VAL A 25 -1.75 12.82 -5.99
C VAL A 25 -1.54 13.19 -4.52
N GLY A 26 -1.57 12.21 -3.62
CA GLY A 26 -1.40 12.44 -2.18
C GLY A 26 -0.05 13.07 -1.84
N LEU A 27 1.05 12.63 -2.47
CA LEU A 27 2.38 13.21 -2.27
C LEU A 27 2.50 14.69 -2.69
N LEU A 28 1.56 15.20 -3.48
CA LEU A 28 1.52 16.60 -3.91
C LEU A 28 0.62 17.46 -3.01
N ALA A 29 -0.14 16.86 -2.10
CA ALA A 29 -1.18 17.56 -1.35
C ALA A 29 -0.64 18.35 -0.14
N ALA A 30 0.51 17.96 0.42
CA ALA A 30 1.17 18.71 1.49
C ALA A 30 2.70 18.64 1.36
N PRO A 31 3.42 19.68 1.81
CA PRO A 31 4.87 19.59 1.90
C PRO A 31 5.28 18.52 2.91
N ALA A 32 6.37 17.81 2.62
CA ALA A 32 6.97 16.90 3.58
C ALA A 32 7.51 17.67 4.78
N VAL A 33 7.39 17.09 5.97
CA VAL A 33 8.08 17.60 7.16
C VAL A 33 9.59 17.37 7.00
N PRO A 34 10.43 18.41 7.18
CA PRO A 34 11.88 18.24 7.11
C PRO A 34 12.40 17.16 8.06
N ALA A 35 13.39 16.40 7.60
CA ALA A 35 14.06 15.43 8.47
C ALA A 35 14.74 16.16 9.64
N GLY A 36 14.44 15.75 10.87
CA GLY A 36 15.00 16.34 12.08
C GLY A 36 14.27 17.59 12.60
N ALA A 37 13.09 17.92 12.04
CA ALA A 37 12.24 18.97 12.58
C ALA A 37 11.90 18.73 14.07
N SER A 38 11.96 19.79 14.87
CA SER A 38 11.57 19.82 16.26
C SER A 38 10.06 19.64 16.44
N PRO A 39 9.57 19.22 17.63
CA PRO A 39 8.15 19.18 17.95
C PRO A 39 7.36 20.42 17.57
N VAL A 40 7.95 21.61 17.82
CA VAL A 40 7.33 22.91 17.51
C VAL A 40 7.21 23.10 16.00
N GLU A 41 8.28 22.87 15.25
CA GLU A 41 8.26 23.00 13.78
C GLU A 41 7.28 22.02 13.12
N VAL A 42 7.18 20.79 13.64
CA VAL A 42 6.20 19.79 13.18
C VAL A 42 4.78 20.28 13.44
N HIS A 43 4.52 20.80 14.64
CA HIS A 43 3.22 21.31 15.04
C HIS A 43 2.80 22.50 14.18
N GLU A 44 3.66 23.52 14.05
CA GLU A 44 3.42 24.70 13.23
C GLU A 44 3.17 24.33 11.76
N GLN A 45 4.01 23.47 11.19
CA GLN A 45 3.84 23.03 9.80
C GLN A 45 2.49 22.33 9.56
N LEU A 46 2.07 21.47 10.49
CA LEU A 46 0.76 20.79 10.41
C LEU A 46 -0.38 21.78 10.62
N ALA A 47 -0.24 22.75 11.51
CA ALA A 47 -1.21 23.82 11.73
C ALA A 47 -1.39 24.70 10.48
N ASP A 48 -0.30 25.00 9.76
CA ASP A 48 -0.31 25.82 8.55
C ASP A 48 -0.85 25.07 7.32
N HIS A 49 -0.70 23.75 7.28
CA HIS A 49 -1.04 22.93 6.10
C HIS A 49 -2.16 21.90 6.36
N ARG A 50 -3.02 22.12 7.35
CA ARG A 50 -4.02 21.11 7.82
C ARG A 50 -4.82 20.45 6.71
N LEU A 51 -5.41 21.24 5.81
CA LEU A 51 -6.25 20.72 4.74
C LEU A 51 -5.43 19.85 3.78
N GLY A 52 -4.25 20.32 3.36
CA GLY A 52 -3.34 19.56 2.52
C GLY A 52 -2.90 18.25 3.19
N ALA A 53 -2.54 18.33 4.47
CA ALA A 53 -2.13 17.19 5.27
C ALA A 53 -3.25 16.16 5.43
N LEU A 54 -4.49 16.61 5.65
CA LEU A 54 -5.67 15.75 5.72
C LEU A 54 -5.93 15.06 4.38
N ILE A 55 -5.90 15.80 3.26
CA ILE A 55 -6.07 15.25 1.91
C ILE A 55 -4.98 14.21 1.63
N GLN A 56 -3.72 14.52 1.94
CA GLN A 56 -2.62 13.59 1.82
C GLN A 56 -2.89 12.30 2.60
N SER A 57 -3.28 12.39 3.87
CA SER A 57 -3.57 11.23 4.72
C SER A 57 -4.74 10.39 4.17
N LEU A 58 -5.84 11.03 3.77
CA LEU A 58 -7.00 10.36 3.20
C LEU A 58 -6.68 9.62 1.91
N LEU A 59 -5.84 10.18 1.03
CA LEU A 59 -5.43 9.53 -0.21
C LEU A 59 -4.42 8.41 0.05
N VAL A 60 -3.31 8.73 0.71
CA VAL A 60 -2.15 7.85 0.90
C VAL A 60 -2.45 6.69 1.85
N HIS A 61 -3.32 6.88 2.83
CA HIS A 61 -3.67 5.84 3.80
C HIS A 61 -5.11 5.35 3.61
N GLY A 62 -6.08 6.25 3.47
CA GLY A 62 -7.49 5.88 3.31
C GLY A 62 -7.78 5.15 2.00
N THR A 63 -7.63 5.87 0.87
CA THR A 63 -7.95 5.36 -0.47
C THR A 63 -6.97 4.27 -0.91
N ALA A 64 -5.66 4.47 -0.71
CA ALA A 64 -4.67 3.44 -1.04
C ALA A 64 -4.86 2.17 -0.18
N GLY A 65 -5.18 2.32 1.11
CA GLY A 65 -5.50 1.19 1.99
C GLY A 65 -6.71 0.39 1.50
N ALA A 66 -7.79 1.07 1.13
CA ALA A 66 -8.99 0.43 0.58
C ALA A 66 -8.69 -0.29 -0.75
N ALA A 67 -7.93 0.35 -1.64
CA ALA A 67 -7.50 -0.25 -2.90
C ALA A 67 -6.67 -1.52 -2.67
N LEU A 68 -5.77 -1.51 -1.69
CA LEU A 68 -4.96 -2.67 -1.34
C LEU A 68 -5.81 -3.85 -0.85
N ALA A 69 -6.84 -3.61 -0.02
CA ALA A 69 -7.77 -4.65 0.40
C ALA A 69 -8.50 -5.29 -0.80
N VAL A 70 -9.01 -4.46 -1.72
CA VAL A 70 -9.65 -4.94 -2.95
C VAL A 70 -8.67 -5.76 -3.81
N LEU A 71 -7.42 -5.31 -3.93
CA LEU A 71 -6.39 -6.05 -4.64
C LEU A 71 -6.13 -7.41 -4.00
N ALA A 72 -5.95 -7.48 -2.67
CA ALA A 72 -5.71 -8.72 -1.94
C ALA A 72 -6.84 -9.74 -2.16
N VAL A 73 -8.09 -9.31 -2.01
CA VAL A 73 -9.27 -10.15 -2.28
C VAL A 73 -9.29 -10.61 -3.74
N SER A 74 -9.07 -9.68 -4.69
CA SER A 74 -9.07 -9.99 -6.12
C SER A 74 -8.01 -11.03 -6.50
N LEU A 75 -6.80 -10.93 -5.94
CA LEU A 75 -5.73 -11.89 -6.17
C LEU A 75 -6.07 -13.28 -5.61
N VAL A 76 -6.67 -13.34 -4.42
CA VAL A 76 -7.14 -14.61 -3.84
C VAL A 76 -8.24 -15.25 -4.68
N LEU A 77 -9.16 -14.46 -5.22
CA LEU A 77 -10.21 -14.94 -6.12
C LEU A 77 -9.66 -15.40 -7.47
N LEU A 78 -8.68 -14.70 -8.04
CA LEU A 78 -8.03 -15.10 -9.30
C LEU A 78 -7.24 -16.40 -9.18
N ALA A 79 -6.67 -16.64 -8.01
CA ALA A 79 -5.76 -17.74 -7.76
C ALA A 79 -6.35 -18.80 -6.80
N ALA A 80 -7.66 -18.70 -6.52
CA ALA A 80 -8.47 -19.82 -6.06
C ALA A 80 -8.18 -21.05 -6.93
N HIS A 81 -8.33 -22.29 -6.53
CA HIS A 81 -7.86 -23.47 -7.30
C HIS A 81 -6.34 -23.64 -7.52
N ARG A 82 -5.49 -22.60 -7.47
CA ARG A 82 -4.03 -22.73 -7.72
C ARG A 82 -3.12 -22.35 -6.54
N LEU A 83 -3.67 -21.71 -5.50
CA LEU A 83 -2.92 -21.37 -4.30
C LEU A 83 -3.20 -22.36 -3.18
N GLY A 84 -2.18 -23.12 -2.78
CA GLY A 84 -2.13 -23.83 -1.50
C GLY A 84 -1.88 -22.92 -0.29
N GLY A 85 -2.11 -21.60 -0.41
CA GLY A 85 -1.77 -20.60 0.62
C GLY A 85 -2.48 -19.26 0.43
N ARG A 86 -3.82 -19.25 0.45
CA ARG A 86 -4.64 -18.03 0.31
C ARG A 86 -4.66 -17.18 1.58
N GLY A 87 -4.54 -17.83 2.74
CA GLY A 87 -4.58 -17.19 4.06
C GLY A 87 -3.58 -16.04 4.22
N PRO A 88 -2.28 -16.25 3.96
CA PRO A 88 -1.28 -15.19 4.15
C PRO A 88 -1.48 -13.96 3.27
N VAL A 89 -1.88 -14.13 2.00
CA VAL A 89 -2.14 -13.01 1.08
C VAL A 89 -3.31 -12.16 1.58
N LEU A 90 -4.43 -12.82 1.92
CA LEU A 90 -5.62 -12.12 2.41
C LEU A 90 -5.34 -11.45 3.75
N ALA A 91 -4.77 -12.20 4.70
CA ALA A 91 -4.50 -11.71 6.05
C ALA A 91 -3.56 -10.50 6.02
N ALA A 92 -2.43 -10.58 5.31
CA ALA A 92 -1.50 -9.47 5.20
C ALA A 92 -2.11 -8.26 4.46
N GLY A 93 -2.80 -8.49 3.34
CA GLY A 93 -3.43 -7.39 2.59
C GLY A 93 -4.50 -6.66 3.39
N VAL A 94 -5.37 -7.41 4.09
CA VAL A 94 -6.41 -6.84 4.96
C VAL A 94 -5.81 -6.16 6.19
N ALA A 95 -4.81 -6.78 6.84
CA ALA A 95 -4.15 -6.17 7.99
C ALA A 95 -3.47 -4.84 7.62
N ALA A 96 -2.80 -4.76 6.46
CA ALA A 96 -2.21 -3.51 5.98
C ALA A 96 -3.27 -2.43 5.70
N ALA A 97 -4.44 -2.80 5.16
CA ALA A 97 -5.54 -1.88 4.95
C ALA A 97 -6.14 -1.36 6.27
N VAL A 98 -6.34 -2.24 7.26
CA VAL A 98 -6.81 -1.86 8.60
C VAL A 98 -5.82 -0.90 9.27
N LEU A 99 -4.53 -1.21 9.26
CA LEU A 99 -3.49 -0.33 9.79
C LEU A 99 -3.50 1.03 9.10
N SER A 100 -3.75 1.07 7.78
CA SER A 100 -3.87 2.33 7.05
C SER A 100 -5.06 3.17 7.52
N TRP A 101 -6.20 2.56 7.84
CA TRP A 101 -7.36 3.30 8.37
C TRP A 101 -7.18 3.72 9.83
N VAL A 102 -6.51 2.92 10.65
CA VAL A 102 -6.08 3.34 11.99
C VAL A 102 -5.20 4.58 11.89
N GLN A 103 -4.28 4.61 10.93
CA GLN A 103 -3.41 5.76 10.68
C GLN A 103 -4.20 7.01 10.25
N VAL A 104 -5.22 6.87 9.38
CA VAL A 104 -6.14 7.98 9.05
C VAL A 104 -6.86 8.48 10.30
N ALA A 105 -7.41 7.58 11.13
CA ALA A 105 -8.13 7.96 12.32
C ALA A 105 -7.24 8.72 13.32
N LEU A 106 -6.02 8.22 13.57
CA LEU A 106 -5.04 8.90 14.40
C LEU A 106 -4.67 10.27 13.84
N PHE A 107 -4.53 10.38 12.51
CA PHE A 107 -4.21 11.65 11.86
C PHE A 107 -5.35 12.67 11.96
N VAL A 108 -6.60 12.22 11.85
CA VAL A 108 -7.78 13.07 12.08
C VAL A 108 -7.84 13.55 13.53
N VAL A 109 -7.55 12.67 14.50
CA VAL A 109 -7.47 13.07 15.92
C VAL A 109 -6.37 14.11 16.12
N LEU A 110 -5.20 13.93 15.52
CA LEU A 110 -4.11 14.89 15.56
C LEU A 110 -4.55 16.26 15.03
N LEU A 111 -5.13 16.30 13.82
CA LEU A 111 -5.54 17.57 13.21
C LEU A 111 -6.74 18.23 13.91
N ALA A 112 -7.60 17.46 14.56
CA ALA A 112 -8.72 18.01 15.33
C ALA A 112 -8.26 18.72 16.61
N GLY A 113 -7.13 18.29 17.20
CA GLY A 113 -6.57 18.88 18.42
C GLY A 113 -5.56 20.00 18.18
N ILE A 114 -5.09 20.19 16.93
CA ILE A 114 -3.89 20.97 16.63
C ILE A 114 -3.96 22.47 17.02
N ASP A 115 -5.14 23.07 17.18
CA ASP A 115 -5.28 24.47 17.67
C ASP A 115 -5.08 24.62 19.19
N GLY A 116 -5.37 23.57 19.95
CA GLY A 116 -5.43 23.62 21.42
C GLY A 116 -4.45 22.69 22.12
N ASP A 117 -3.85 21.75 21.37
CA ASP A 117 -2.83 20.84 21.87
C ASP A 117 -1.44 21.51 21.84
N ASP A 118 -0.60 21.16 22.80
CA ASP A 118 0.80 21.56 22.77
C ASP A 118 1.63 20.75 21.74
N PRO A 119 2.83 21.22 21.39
CA PRO A 119 3.73 20.50 20.48
C PRO A 119 4.12 19.08 20.94
N ASP A 120 4.12 18.81 22.25
CA ASP A 120 4.49 17.51 22.80
C ASP A 120 3.41 16.47 22.52
N ARG A 121 2.13 16.84 22.67
CA ARG A 121 1.00 15.99 22.32
C ARG A 121 0.91 15.70 20.82
N THR A 122 1.19 16.72 20.00
CA THR A 122 1.28 16.56 18.54
C THR A 122 2.37 15.54 18.18
N SER A 123 3.54 15.66 18.82
CA SER A 123 4.67 14.76 18.63
C SER A 123 4.37 13.33 19.10
N ALA A 124 3.67 13.16 20.22
CA ALA A 124 3.26 11.84 20.71
C ALA A 124 2.30 11.13 19.75
N LEU A 125 1.28 11.84 19.24
CA LEU A 125 0.38 11.29 18.22
C LEU A 125 1.12 10.97 16.93
N ARG A 126 2.08 11.82 16.53
CA ARG A 126 2.90 11.55 15.35
C ARG A 126 3.77 10.31 15.52
N ALA A 127 4.40 10.12 16.67
CA ALA A 127 5.14 8.90 16.98
C ALA A 127 4.25 7.65 16.93
N ALA A 128 2.99 7.75 17.39
CA ALA A 128 2.03 6.65 17.28
C ALA A 128 1.67 6.33 15.82
N ILE A 129 1.46 7.36 14.98
CA ILE A 129 1.21 7.24 13.54
C ILE A 129 2.39 6.55 12.85
N ASP A 130 3.62 6.98 13.15
CA ASP A 130 4.85 6.42 12.61
C ASP A 130 5.06 4.96 13.05
N GLY A 131 4.71 4.62 14.29
CA GLY A 131 4.71 3.24 14.79
C GLY A 131 3.72 2.34 14.03
N VAL A 132 2.50 2.82 13.77
CA VAL A 132 1.52 2.12 12.94
C VAL A 132 2.03 1.94 11.50
N ASP A 133 2.68 2.97 10.95
CA ASP A 133 3.29 2.91 9.61
C ASP A 133 4.37 1.82 9.53
N GLY A 134 5.24 1.72 10.55
CA GLY A 134 6.23 0.65 10.65
C GLY A 134 5.62 -0.75 10.61
N VAL A 135 4.57 -1.02 11.40
CA VAL A 135 3.86 -2.30 11.38
C VAL A 135 3.20 -2.56 10.02
N LYS A 136 2.65 -1.51 9.40
CA LYS A 136 2.07 -1.60 8.05
C LYS A 136 3.11 -1.98 7.01
N LEU A 137 4.34 -1.43 7.06
CA LEU A 137 5.41 -1.78 6.14
C LEU A 137 5.82 -3.25 6.26
N VAL A 138 5.94 -3.77 7.48
CA VAL A 138 6.20 -5.20 7.72
C VAL A 138 5.08 -6.05 7.11
N THR A 139 3.83 -5.65 7.31
CA THR A 139 2.65 -6.34 6.77
C THR A 139 2.63 -6.30 5.23
N LEU A 140 2.99 -5.16 4.63
CA LEU A 140 3.14 -5.00 3.19
C LEU A 140 4.25 -5.87 2.62
N ALA A 141 5.37 -6.05 3.33
CA ALA A 141 6.44 -6.95 2.93
C ALA A 141 5.94 -8.40 2.86
N VAL A 142 5.20 -8.85 3.88
CA VAL A 142 4.58 -10.17 3.90
C VAL A 142 3.58 -10.32 2.75
N PHE A 143 2.72 -9.32 2.53
CA PHE A 143 1.78 -9.31 1.42
C PHE A 143 2.49 -9.43 0.07
N ALA A 144 3.51 -8.62 -0.19
CA ALA A 144 4.27 -8.61 -1.44
C ALA A 144 4.91 -9.99 -1.72
N VAL A 145 5.55 -10.59 -0.71
CA VAL A 145 6.16 -11.93 -0.83
C VAL A 145 5.09 -13.00 -1.07
N ALA A 146 4.03 -13.04 -0.26
CA ALA A 146 2.98 -14.04 -0.37
C ALA A 146 2.25 -13.95 -1.72
N ALA A 147 1.88 -12.74 -2.15
CA ALA A 147 1.24 -12.49 -3.43
C ALA A 147 2.15 -12.91 -4.60
N THR A 148 3.44 -12.60 -4.51
CA THR A 148 4.43 -12.95 -5.55
C THR A 148 4.68 -14.44 -5.64
N ILE A 149 4.87 -15.14 -4.52
CA ILE A 149 5.02 -16.61 -4.50
C ILE A 149 3.77 -17.26 -5.09
N GLY A 150 2.59 -16.80 -4.68
CA GLY A 150 1.32 -17.29 -5.20
C GLY A 150 1.19 -17.08 -6.71
N ALA A 151 1.49 -15.87 -7.17
CA ALA A 151 1.42 -15.54 -8.58
C ALA A 151 2.48 -16.28 -9.41
N HIS A 152 3.70 -16.46 -8.91
CA HIS A 152 4.76 -17.23 -9.56
C HIS A 152 4.36 -18.71 -9.71
N ARG A 153 3.85 -19.34 -8.65
CA ARG A 153 3.37 -20.74 -8.70
C ARG A 153 2.24 -20.93 -9.71
N ALA A 154 1.35 -19.95 -9.83
CA ALA A 154 0.28 -19.97 -10.82
C ALA A 154 0.75 -19.51 -12.24
N ARG A 155 2.06 -19.25 -12.42
CA ARG A 155 2.72 -18.72 -13.62
C ARG A 155 2.15 -17.38 -14.10
N LEU A 156 1.57 -16.60 -13.19
CA LEU A 156 0.83 -15.37 -13.47
C LEU A 156 1.74 -14.14 -13.64
N CYS A 157 2.91 -14.13 -13.02
CA CYS A 157 3.79 -12.95 -12.99
C CYS A 157 5.00 -13.08 -13.93
N PRO A 158 5.38 -11.98 -14.62
CA PRO A 158 6.66 -11.91 -15.32
C PRO A 158 7.82 -11.91 -14.31
N ARG A 159 9.00 -12.39 -14.73
CA ARG A 159 10.17 -12.55 -13.86
C ARG A 159 10.62 -11.24 -13.20
N TRP A 160 10.55 -10.12 -13.93
CA TRP A 160 10.93 -8.81 -13.39
C TRP A 160 10.10 -8.42 -12.17
N LEU A 161 8.80 -8.74 -12.16
CA LEU A 161 7.90 -8.40 -11.06
C LEU A 161 8.22 -9.23 -9.81
N VAL A 162 8.66 -10.47 -10.00
CA VAL A 162 9.14 -11.34 -8.93
C VAL A 162 10.41 -10.77 -8.30
N VAL A 163 11.39 -10.37 -9.12
CA VAL A 163 12.63 -9.74 -8.64
C VAL A 163 12.32 -8.44 -7.90
N ALA A 164 11.45 -7.60 -8.45
CA ALA A 164 11.03 -6.35 -7.81
C ALA A 164 10.39 -6.58 -6.43
N ALA A 165 9.49 -7.55 -6.30
CA ALA A 165 8.86 -7.88 -5.02
C ALA A 165 9.86 -8.46 -3.99
N TRP A 166 10.82 -9.27 -4.44
CA TRP A 166 11.89 -9.77 -3.57
C TRP A 166 12.84 -8.67 -3.11
N ALA A 167 13.13 -7.68 -3.95
CA ALA A 167 13.91 -6.50 -3.56
C ALA A 167 13.10 -5.56 -2.65
N LEU A 168 11.79 -5.47 -2.86
CA LEU A 168 10.90 -4.62 -2.06
C LEU A 168 10.80 -5.08 -0.62
N ALA A 169 10.65 -6.38 -0.37
CA ALA A 169 10.48 -6.89 0.99
C ALA A 169 11.57 -6.45 1.99
N PRO A 170 12.88 -6.62 1.73
CA PRO A 170 13.93 -6.14 2.64
C PRO A 170 13.96 -4.61 2.73
N LEU A 171 13.65 -3.87 1.66
CA LEU A 171 13.55 -2.41 1.71
C LEU A 171 12.41 -1.95 2.63
N LEU A 172 11.26 -2.63 2.61
CA LEU A 172 10.16 -2.32 3.52
C LEU A 172 10.48 -2.67 4.97
N LEU A 173 11.17 -3.79 5.21
CA LEU A 173 11.60 -4.18 6.55
C LEU A 173 12.66 -3.21 7.12
N ALA A 174 13.64 -2.81 6.31
CA ALA A 174 14.63 -1.79 6.67
C ALA A 174 13.98 -0.40 6.83
N GLY A 175 13.00 -0.07 6.00
CA GLY A 175 12.23 1.15 6.13
C GLY A 175 11.41 1.18 7.43
N ALA A 176 10.81 0.05 7.81
CA ALA A 176 10.07 -0.04 9.07
C ALA A 176 10.92 0.25 10.30
N THR A 177 12.22 -0.12 10.28
CA THR A 177 13.11 0.17 11.40
C THR A 177 13.52 1.65 11.48
N SER A 178 13.31 2.46 10.43
CA SER A 178 13.61 3.89 10.47
C SER A 178 12.69 4.67 11.43
N PHE A 179 11.52 4.11 11.77
CA PHE A 179 10.60 4.72 12.74
C PHE A 179 11.06 4.53 14.19
N VAL A 180 12.00 3.61 14.43
CA VAL A 180 12.56 3.33 15.77
C VAL A 180 13.99 3.85 15.87
N VAL A 181 14.76 3.74 14.79
CA VAL A 181 16.18 4.10 14.75
C VAL A 181 16.37 5.24 13.74
N PRO A 182 16.63 6.48 14.21
CA PRO A 182 16.94 7.59 13.33
C PRO A 182 18.21 7.31 12.53
N SER A 183 18.08 7.13 11.22
CA SER A 183 19.21 6.87 10.33
C SER A 183 18.88 7.34 8.92
N PRO A 184 19.68 8.24 8.33
CA PRO A 184 19.47 8.71 6.95
C PRO A 184 19.44 7.56 5.94
N LEU A 185 20.20 6.49 6.18
CA LEU A 185 20.22 5.30 5.33
C LEU A 185 18.90 4.54 5.41
N LEU A 186 18.34 4.34 6.61
CA LEU A 186 17.04 3.68 6.76
C LEU A 186 15.93 4.54 6.15
N THR A 187 15.96 5.86 6.35
CA THR A 187 15.02 6.78 5.69
C THR A 187 15.14 6.72 4.15
N ALA A 188 16.36 6.61 3.60
CA ALA A 188 16.54 6.42 2.17
C ALA A 188 15.90 5.13 1.66
N THR A 189 15.90 4.05 2.45
CA THR A 189 15.18 2.82 2.08
C THR A 189 13.68 3.00 1.98
N LEU A 190 13.05 3.87 2.78
CA LEU A 190 11.63 4.25 2.60
C LEU A 190 11.40 4.95 1.27
N TYR A 191 12.23 5.95 0.95
CA TYR A 191 12.10 6.72 -0.29
C TYR A 191 12.31 5.86 -1.55
N VAL A 192 13.21 4.87 -1.50
CA VAL A 192 13.41 3.91 -2.60
C VAL A 192 12.34 2.81 -2.61
N GLY A 193 11.90 2.39 -1.43
CA GLY A 193 10.87 1.36 -1.27
C GLY A 193 9.51 1.79 -1.83
N LEU A 194 9.15 3.07 -1.68
CA LEU A 194 7.88 3.60 -2.18
C LEU A 194 7.69 3.47 -3.71
N PRO A 195 8.57 3.99 -4.59
CA PRO A 195 8.41 3.84 -6.03
C PRO A 195 8.45 2.36 -6.45
N LEU A 196 9.25 1.54 -5.76
CA LEU A 196 9.27 0.10 -6.02
C LEU A 196 7.95 -0.58 -5.61
N LEU A 197 7.33 -0.16 -4.51
CA LEU A 197 6.00 -0.61 -4.10
C LEU A 197 4.94 -0.24 -5.14
N LEU A 198 4.95 1.01 -5.62
CA LEU A 198 4.05 1.47 -6.68
C LEU A 198 4.25 0.66 -7.98
N LEU A 199 5.50 0.38 -8.34
CA LEU A 199 5.84 -0.47 -9.49
C LEU A 199 5.29 -1.89 -9.33
N VAL A 200 5.47 -2.50 -8.15
CA VAL A 200 5.01 -3.87 -7.87
C VAL A 200 3.48 -3.94 -7.88
N VAL A 201 2.79 -3.00 -7.23
CA VAL A 201 1.32 -2.95 -7.20
C VAL A 201 0.74 -2.69 -8.59
N GLY A 202 1.29 -1.71 -9.33
CA GLY A 202 0.89 -1.39 -10.71
C GLY A 202 1.15 -2.56 -11.67
N GLY A 203 2.34 -3.15 -11.61
CA GLY A 203 2.73 -4.31 -12.41
C GLY A 203 1.82 -5.51 -12.17
N THR A 204 1.41 -5.74 -10.93
CA THR A 204 0.46 -6.80 -10.56
C THR A 204 -0.90 -6.61 -11.23
N GLY A 205 -1.45 -5.39 -11.21
CA GLY A 205 -2.71 -5.07 -11.88
C GLY A 205 -2.65 -5.24 -13.41
N ILE A 206 -1.53 -4.86 -14.04
CA ILE A 206 -1.30 -5.05 -15.48
C ILE A 206 -1.23 -6.54 -15.82
N ALA A 207 -0.48 -7.33 -15.03
CA ALA A 207 -0.37 -8.77 -15.23
C ALA A 207 -1.73 -9.48 -15.10
N ALA A 208 -2.54 -9.10 -14.10
CA ALA A 208 -3.91 -9.59 -13.94
C ALA A 208 -4.80 -9.24 -15.15
N SER A 209 -4.70 -8.00 -15.65
CA SER A 209 -5.48 -7.52 -16.80
C SER A 209 -5.21 -8.28 -18.08
N ARG A 210 -3.94 -8.55 -18.41
CA ARG A 210 -3.55 -9.23 -19.66
C ARG A 210 -4.15 -10.63 -19.76
N ARG A 211 -4.28 -11.35 -18.65
CA ARG A 211 -4.85 -12.71 -18.61
C ARG A 211 -6.33 -12.78 -18.89
N SER A 212 -7.08 -11.76 -18.49
CA SER A 212 -8.51 -11.70 -18.80
C SER A 212 -8.80 -11.60 -20.30
N ARG A 213 -7.83 -11.11 -21.10
CA ARG A 213 -7.95 -10.92 -22.55
C ARG A 213 -7.52 -12.14 -23.37
N CYS A 214 -6.60 -12.97 -22.84
CA CYS A 214 -6.05 -14.12 -23.56
C CYS A 214 -6.80 -15.44 -23.35
N ARG A 215 -7.90 -15.47 -22.59
CA ARG A 215 -8.73 -16.67 -22.45
C ARG A 215 -9.75 -16.64 -23.60
N PRO A 216 -9.61 -17.45 -24.67
CA PRO A 216 -10.56 -17.44 -25.78
C PRO A 216 -11.92 -17.86 -25.22
N ASP A 217 -12.98 -17.17 -25.64
CA ASP A 217 -14.35 -17.63 -25.42
C ASP A 217 -14.47 -18.99 -26.12
N GLY A 218 -14.46 -20.06 -25.33
CA GLY A 218 -14.69 -21.42 -25.80
C GLY A 218 -16.14 -21.56 -26.26
N SER A 219 -16.44 -21.09 -27.46
CA SER A 219 -17.70 -21.34 -28.14
C SER A 219 -17.45 -21.44 -29.64
N GLY A 220 -17.54 -22.66 -30.17
CA GLY A 220 -17.53 -22.86 -31.62
C GLY A 220 -17.41 -24.30 -32.10
N GLY A 221 -17.89 -25.30 -31.33
CA GLY A 221 -17.73 -26.69 -31.78
C GLY A 221 -18.64 -27.70 -31.09
N GLN A 222 -19.95 -27.53 -31.24
CA GLN A 222 -20.90 -28.64 -31.35
C GLN A 222 -22.03 -28.19 -32.30
N ALA A 223 -21.88 -28.55 -33.57
CA ALA A 223 -22.93 -28.66 -34.56
C ALA A 223 -22.77 -30.05 -35.20
#